data_AF-R8BBH8-F1
#
_entry.id   AF-R8BBH8-F1
#
_cell.length_a   1.000
_cell.length_b   1.000
_cell.length_c   1.000
_cell.angle_alpha   90.00
_cell.angle_beta   90.00
_cell.angle_gamma   90.00
#
_symmetry.space_group_name_H-M   'P 1'
#
loop_
_entity.id
_entity.type
_entity.pdbx_description
1 polymer ?
#
loop_
_entity_poly.entity_id
_entity_poly.type
_entity_poly.pdbx_seq_one_letter_code
_entity_poly.pdbx_strand_id
1 'polypeptide(L)'
;METYWKDYTGDDESFWEHEFGKHGTCMSTLEPTCYDNYQPTQEATDYFKRTVSVFKTLPSYKWLAEAGIVPSTTTTYTLAAIQAALKANFGHNVVIDCNSKHELNELWYHFNVRGSIQTGEFVPVEPVGSGSTCPSTGIKYLPKYQTASSSTVAPTSTGTATTTGVGATSSTSASPVALSGKGIFNVVSPDVPPSQTGGFLISGGTWYRNGGTPATYTATPNADGLTFTLNTSKGKCTILDDASISCAASVTDASSFGYDGTYLTYDGSSTFYAAAVPTGTPQVTVYTTPMAVSLQATWVAK
;
A
#
# COMPACT_ATOMS: atom_id res chain seq x y z
N MET A 1 -7.00 8.52 -13.40
CA MET A 1 -7.34 8.00 -12.05
C MET A 1 -6.21 7.14 -11.51
N GLU A 2 -5.59 6.33 -12.36
CA GLU A 2 -4.37 5.52 -12.15
C GLU A 2 -3.17 6.15 -11.41
N THR A 3 -3.16 7.46 -11.15
CA THR A 3 -2.10 8.14 -10.37
C THR A 3 -2.62 8.70 -9.04
N TYR A 4 -3.87 9.18 -9.00
CA TYR A 4 -4.38 10.00 -7.91
C TYR A 4 -5.61 9.42 -7.20
N TRP A 5 -6.27 8.43 -7.81
CA TRP A 5 -7.44 7.75 -7.28
C TRP A 5 -7.15 6.25 -7.30
N LYS A 6 -6.19 5.86 -6.46
CA LYS A 6 -5.68 4.50 -6.35
C LYS A 6 -6.43 3.75 -5.26
N ASP A 7 -6.62 2.46 -5.46
CA ASP A 7 -6.79 1.56 -4.34
C ASP A 7 -5.44 1.39 -3.63
N TYR A 8 -5.44 1.57 -2.31
CA TYR A 8 -4.24 1.35 -1.52
C TYR A 8 -3.85 -0.13 -1.46
N THR A 9 -4.78 -1.04 -1.77
CA THR A 9 -4.53 -2.48 -1.93
C THR A 9 -4.21 -2.91 -3.36
N GLY A 10 -4.25 -1.98 -4.31
CA GLY A 10 -3.75 -2.15 -5.68
C GLY A 10 -4.78 -2.59 -6.73
N ASP A 11 -6.06 -2.76 -6.37
CA ASP A 11 -7.15 -3.02 -7.32
C ASP A 11 -8.00 -1.77 -7.53
N ASP A 12 -7.45 -0.89 -8.37
CA ASP A 12 -8.09 0.37 -8.74
C ASP A 12 -9.48 0.18 -9.36
N GLU A 13 -9.68 -0.84 -10.22
CA GLU A 13 -10.95 -1.04 -10.92
C GLU A 13 -12.07 -1.43 -9.94
N SER A 14 -11.84 -2.44 -9.10
CA SER A 14 -12.81 -2.85 -8.08
C SER A 14 -13.15 -1.70 -7.13
N PHE A 15 -12.16 -0.86 -6.82
CA PHE A 15 -12.39 0.35 -6.04
C PHE A 15 -13.25 1.36 -6.79
N TRP A 16 -12.98 1.63 -8.07
CA TRP A 16 -13.82 2.54 -8.87
C TRP A 16 -15.24 2.01 -9.04
N GLU A 17 -15.42 0.71 -9.30
CA GLU A 17 -16.72 0.04 -9.33
C GLU A 17 -17.46 0.20 -7.99
N HIS A 18 -16.77 0.00 -6.86
CA HIS A 18 -17.34 0.21 -5.53
C HIS A 18 -17.82 1.65 -5.35
N GLU A 19 -16.95 2.62 -5.64
CA GLU A 19 -17.26 4.04 -5.45
C GLU A 19 -18.44 4.49 -6.32
N PHE A 20 -18.47 4.10 -7.60
CA PHE A 20 -19.60 4.43 -8.46
C PHE A 20 -20.87 3.67 -8.04
N GLY A 21 -20.77 2.35 -7.87
CA GLY A 21 -21.92 1.49 -7.56
C GLY A 21 -22.59 1.82 -6.22
N LYS A 22 -21.82 2.23 -5.21
CA LYS A 22 -22.32 2.56 -3.87
C LYS A 22 -22.67 4.03 -3.69
N HIS A 23 -21.93 4.94 -4.31
CA HIS A 23 -22.09 6.38 -4.08
C HIS A 23 -22.55 7.14 -5.32
N GLY A 24 -21.97 6.85 -6.49
CA GLY A 24 -22.38 7.48 -7.76
C GLY A 24 -23.85 7.22 -8.11
N THR A 25 -24.33 5.99 -7.94
CA THR A 25 -25.73 5.60 -8.22
C THR A 25 -26.76 6.29 -7.33
N CYS A 26 -26.36 6.84 -6.18
CA CYS A 26 -27.26 7.60 -5.30
C CYS A 26 -27.39 9.08 -5.69
N MET A 27 -26.63 9.56 -6.69
CA MET A 27 -26.69 10.94 -7.14
C MET A 27 -27.79 11.10 -8.19
N SER A 28 -28.97 11.55 -7.75
CA SER A 28 -30.18 11.62 -8.60
C SER A 28 -30.02 12.41 -9.89
N THR A 29 -29.14 13.42 -9.94
CA THR A 29 -28.91 14.18 -11.18
C THR A 29 -28.06 13.45 -12.21
N LEU A 30 -27.45 12.30 -11.86
CA LEU A 30 -26.73 11.41 -12.76
C LEU A 30 -27.64 10.37 -13.42
N GLU A 31 -28.92 10.31 -13.10
CA GLU A 31 -29.85 9.36 -13.71
C GLU A 31 -29.90 9.51 -15.24
N PRO A 32 -29.98 8.41 -16.02
CA PRO A 32 -30.01 8.45 -17.49
C PRO A 32 -31.09 9.37 -18.08
N THR A 33 -32.22 9.52 -17.38
CA THR A 33 -33.33 10.40 -17.78
C THR A 33 -33.00 11.89 -17.72
N CYS A 34 -31.91 12.27 -17.05
CA CYS A 34 -31.41 13.65 -17.01
C CYS A 34 -30.54 14.01 -18.23
N TYR A 35 -30.34 13.09 -19.19
CA TYR A 35 -29.56 13.32 -20.40
C TYR A 35 -30.46 13.35 -21.64
N ASP A 36 -30.33 14.38 -22.48
CA ASP A 36 -31.14 14.52 -23.70
C ASP A 36 -30.89 13.40 -24.73
N ASN A 37 -29.61 13.01 -24.91
CA ASN A 37 -29.17 12.00 -25.88
C ASN A 37 -28.29 10.95 -25.21
N TYR A 38 -28.81 10.37 -24.12
CA TYR A 38 -28.09 9.41 -23.29
C TYR A 38 -27.39 8.32 -24.12
N GLN A 39 -26.10 8.13 -23.85
CA GLN A 39 -25.37 6.93 -24.26
C GLN A 39 -25.20 6.00 -23.06
N PRO A 40 -25.32 4.67 -23.23
CA PRO A 40 -25.08 3.73 -22.14
C PRO A 40 -23.77 4.05 -21.41
N THR A 41 -23.83 4.06 -20.07
CA THR A 41 -22.75 4.32 -19.12
C THR A 41 -22.14 5.73 -19.11
N GLN A 42 -22.76 6.68 -19.80
CA GLN A 42 -22.32 8.08 -19.80
C GLN A 42 -22.25 8.68 -18.38
N GLU A 43 -23.19 8.33 -17.52
CA GLU A 43 -23.29 8.80 -16.15
C GLU A 43 -22.14 8.35 -15.24
N ALA A 44 -21.64 7.12 -15.45
CA ALA A 44 -20.45 6.63 -14.74
C ALA A 44 -19.22 7.43 -15.16
N THR A 45 -19.09 7.69 -16.46
CA THR A 45 -17.99 8.51 -16.99
C THR A 45 -18.03 9.93 -16.41
N ASP A 46 -19.21 10.54 -16.34
CA ASP A 46 -19.37 11.91 -15.82
C ASP A 46 -19.16 11.98 -14.30
N TYR A 47 -19.56 10.95 -13.53
CA TYR A 47 -19.21 10.81 -12.11
C TYR A 47 -17.69 10.89 -11.89
N PHE A 48 -16.92 10.03 -12.58
CA PHE A 48 -15.47 10.00 -12.39
C PHE A 48 -14.77 11.28 -12.85
N LYS A 49 -15.17 11.83 -14.01
CA LYS A 49 -14.67 13.11 -14.49
C LYS A 49 -14.94 14.23 -13.49
N ARG A 50 -16.15 14.26 -12.92
CA ARG A 50 -16.51 15.30 -11.96
C ARG A 50 -15.72 15.17 -10.68
N THR A 51 -15.59 13.97 -10.11
CA THR A 51 -14.81 13.74 -8.90
C THR A 51 -13.36 14.17 -9.09
N VAL A 52 -12.72 13.83 -10.22
CA VAL A 52 -11.35 14.29 -10.51
C VAL A 52 -11.27 15.80 -10.66
N SER A 53 -12.27 16.44 -11.29
CA SER A 53 -12.32 17.90 -11.44
C SER A 53 -12.40 18.59 -10.08
N VAL A 54 -13.22 18.08 -9.16
CA VAL A 54 -13.35 18.63 -7.79
C VAL A 54 -12.08 18.34 -6.98
N PHE A 55 -11.53 17.14 -7.06
CA PHE A 55 -10.27 16.79 -6.37
C PHE A 55 -9.12 17.76 -6.73
N LYS A 56 -9.02 18.16 -8.01
CA LYS A 56 -7.99 19.13 -8.46
C LYS A 56 -8.11 20.52 -7.83
N THR A 57 -9.29 20.91 -7.34
CA THR A 57 -9.47 22.19 -6.62
C THR A 57 -9.13 22.09 -5.13
N LEU A 58 -8.82 20.89 -4.64
CA LEU A 58 -8.58 20.58 -3.22
C LEU A 58 -7.14 20.09 -2.98
N PRO A 59 -6.07 20.85 -3.31
CA PRO A 59 -4.68 20.43 -3.15
C PRO A 59 -4.24 20.41 -1.67
N SER A 60 -4.80 19.50 -0.89
CA SER A 60 -4.67 19.42 0.57
C SER A 60 -3.22 19.39 1.05
N TYR A 61 -2.36 18.63 0.37
CA TYR A 61 -0.92 18.59 0.68
C TYR A 61 -0.28 19.97 0.57
N LYS A 62 -0.60 20.73 -0.48
CA LYS A 62 -0.04 22.07 -0.71
C LYS A 62 -0.45 23.01 0.43
N TRP A 63 -1.74 23.03 0.77
CA TRP A 63 -2.27 23.89 1.84
C TRP A 63 -1.67 23.58 3.20
N LEU A 64 -1.51 22.29 3.52
CA LEU A 64 -0.83 21.87 4.75
C LEU A 64 0.65 22.27 4.73
N ALA A 65 1.36 22.04 3.63
CA ALA A 65 2.77 22.38 3.51
C ALA A 65 3.04 23.88 3.61
N GLU A 66 2.19 24.73 3.02
CA GLU A 66 2.26 26.20 3.13
C GLU A 66 2.09 26.69 4.58
N ALA A 67 1.38 25.93 5.41
CA ALA A 67 1.26 26.15 6.85
C ALA A 67 2.36 25.47 7.69
N GLY A 68 3.38 24.89 7.05
CA GLY A 68 4.46 24.16 7.72
C GLY A 68 4.08 22.76 8.21
N ILE A 69 2.93 22.23 7.81
CA ILE A 69 2.45 20.89 8.16
C ILE A 69 2.84 19.93 7.03
N VAL A 70 4.03 19.35 7.14
CA VAL A 70 4.57 18.39 6.16
C VAL A 70 4.71 17.00 6.77
N PRO A 71 4.75 15.93 5.94
CA PRO A 71 5.00 14.60 6.45
C PRO A 71 6.33 14.49 7.21
N SER A 72 6.32 13.88 8.40
CA SER A 72 7.48 13.73 9.29
C SER A 72 7.37 12.46 10.13
N THR A 73 8.51 11.86 10.45
CA THR A 73 8.61 10.71 11.38
C THR A 73 8.68 11.13 12.84
N THR A 74 9.06 12.37 13.11
CA THR A 74 9.35 12.87 14.46
C THR A 74 8.38 13.97 14.90
N THR A 75 7.83 14.71 13.94
CA THR A 75 6.93 15.84 14.21
C THR A 75 5.50 15.34 14.31
N THR A 76 4.77 15.84 15.29
CA THR A 76 3.32 15.65 15.41
C THR A 76 2.62 17.00 15.42
N TYR A 77 1.33 16.99 15.10
CA TYR A 77 0.52 18.18 14.91
C TYR A 77 -0.71 18.16 15.82
N THR A 78 -1.32 19.33 15.99
CA THR A 78 -2.61 19.46 16.68
C THR A 78 -3.75 19.50 15.67
N LEU A 79 -4.92 19.00 16.07
CA LEU A 79 -6.12 19.03 15.23
C LEU A 79 -6.45 20.48 14.81
N ALA A 80 -6.33 21.42 15.75
CA ALA A 80 -6.58 22.84 15.49
C ALA A 80 -5.66 23.43 14.40
N ALA A 81 -4.38 23.06 14.38
CA ALA A 81 -3.44 23.54 13.37
C ALA A 81 -3.78 22.99 11.97
N ILE A 82 -4.06 21.68 11.86
CA ILE A 82 -4.48 21.05 10.59
C ILE A 82 -5.78 21.69 10.11
N GLN A 83 -6.77 21.84 11.00
CA GLN A 83 -8.06 22.44 10.67
C GLN A 83 -7.93 23.89 10.20
N ALA A 84 -7.08 24.69 10.85
CA ALA A 84 -6.86 26.08 10.47
C ALA A 84 -6.22 26.20 9.08
N ALA A 85 -5.22 25.37 8.76
CA ALA A 85 -4.56 25.36 7.46
C ALA A 85 -5.53 25.02 6.31
N LEU A 86 -6.36 23.98 6.51
CA LEU A 86 -7.36 23.59 5.52
C LEU A 86 -8.47 24.64 5.38
N LYS A 87 -8.98 25.15 6.50
CA LYS A 87 -10.06 26.15 6.52
C LYS A 87 -9.66 27.47 5.87
N ALA A 88 -8.42 27.92 6.06
CA ALA A 88 -7.93 29.16 5.46
C ALA A 88 -8.00 29.15 3.92
N ASN A 89 -7.93 27.96 3.30
CA ASN A 89 -7.99 27.80 1.85
C ASN A 89 -9.36 27.36 1.35
N PHE A 90 -10.04 26.45 2.08
CA PHE A 90 -11.35 25.93 1.71
C PHE A 90 -12.51 26.87 2.08
N GLY A 91 -12.31 27.77 3.05
CA GLY A 91 -13.31 28.69 3.59
C GLY A 91 -14.17 28.10 4.72
N HIS A 92 -14.21 26.78 4.85
CA HIS A 92 -15.04 26.06 5.83
C HIS A 92 -14.25 24.98 6.56
N ASN A 93 -14.83 24.43 7.64
CA ASN A 93 -14.22 23.30 8.33
C ASN A 93 -14.20 22.05 7.43
N VAL A 94 -13.31 21.10 7.75
CA VAL A 94 -13.07 19.86 6.99
C VAL A 94 -13.09 18.72 8.00
N VAL A 95 -13.75 17.60 7.71
CA VAL A 95 -13.65 16.44 8.62
C VAL A 95 -12.26 15.83 8.46
N ILE A 96 -11.54 15.70 9.57
CA ILE A 96 -10.17 15.20 9.61
C ILE A 96 -10.18 13.88 10.39
N ASP A 97 -9.84 12.79 9.72
CA ASP A 97 -9.92 11.47 10.30
C ASP A 97 -8.55 10.80 10.45
N CYS A 98 -8.38 10.15 11.59
CA CYS A 98 -7.17 9.46 11.98
C CYS A 98 -7.47 7.98 12.18
N ASN A 99 -6.49 7.14 11.87
CA ASN A 99 -6.57 5.73 12.26
C ASN A 99 -6.35 5.56 13.78
N SER A 100 -6.47 4.31 14.25
CA SER A 100 -6.30 3.95 15.67
C SER A 100 -4.91 4.25 16.26
N LYS A 101 -3.91 4.58 15.43
CA LYS A 101 -2.54 4.95 15.83
C LYS A 101 -2.30 6.46 15.84
N HIS A 102 -3.38 7.24 15.67
CA HIS A 102 -3.39 8.71 15.57
C HIS A 102 -2.65 9.22 14.31
N GLU A 103 -2.60 8.41 13.26
CA GLU A 103 -2.03 8.81 11.97
C GLU A 103 -3.14 9.42 11.11
N LEU A 104 -2.87 10.60 10.56
CA LEU A 104 -3.77 11.29 9.63
C LEU A 104 -4.05 10.37 8.43
N ASN A 105 -5.34 10.07 8.21
CA ASN A 105 -5.77 9.06 7.25
C ASN A 105 -6.66 9.66 6.15
N GLU A 106 -7.69 10.43 6.52
CA GLU A 106 -8.71 10.92 5.57
C GLU A 106 -9.06 12.39 5.81
N LEU A 107 -9.50 13.06 4.74
CA LEU A 107 -10.00 14.43 4.76
C LEU A 107 -11.30 14.49 3.95
N TRP A 108 -12.42 14.89 4.56
CA TRP A 108 -13.71 14.96 3.88
C TRP A 108 -14.20 16.42 3.74
N TYR A 109 -14.24 16.89 2.50
CA TYR A 109 -14.68 18.22 2.11
C TYR A 109 -16.16 18.18 1.72
N HIS A 110 -16.97 19.07 2.30
CA HIS A 110 -18.41 19.08 2.10
C HIS A 110 -18.84 20.20 1.17
N PHE A 111 -19.77 19.88 0.28
CA PHE A 111 -20.31 20.81 -0.71
C PHE A 111 -21.82 20.70 -0.80
N ASN A 112 -22.46 21.83 -1.04
CA ASN A 112 -23.75 21.85 -1.74
C ASN A 112 -23.49 21.91 -3.25
N VAL A 113 -24.43 21.40 -4.05
CA VAL A 113 -24.34 21.47 -5.51
C VAL A 113 -25.45 22.37 -6.04
N ARG A 114 -25.08 23.41 -6.80
CA ARG A 114 -26.02 24.27 -7.53
C ARG A 114 -26.05 23.83 -8.99
N GLY A 115 -27.18 23.25 -9.40
CA GLY A 115 -27.32 22.58 -10.70
C GLY A 115 -27.15 21.07 -10.55
N SER A 116 -26.60 20.41 -11.57
CA SER A 116 -26.39 18.97 -11.58
C SER A 116 -24.95 18.59 -11.22
N ILE A 117 -24.68 17.30 -10.98
CA ILE A 117 -23.31 16.82 -10.74
C ILE A 117 -22.42 17.04 -11.98
N GLN A 118 -22.94 16.83 -13.18
CA GLN A 118 -22.17 16.88 -14.44
C GLN A 118 -21.58 18.28 -14.69
N THR A 119 -22.37 19.33 -14.50
CA THR A 119 -22.02 20.70 -14.91
C THR A 119 -22.21 21.76 -13.84
N GLY A 120 -22.84 21.41 -12.72
CA GLY A 120 -23.16 22.34 -11.64
C GLY A 120 -21.94 22.82 -10.87
N GLU A 121 -22.21 23.82 -10.03
CA GLU A 121 -21.23 24.45 -9.17
C GLU A 121 -21.21 23.74 -7.82
N PHE A 122 -20.02 23.33 -7.37
CA PHE A 122 -19.82 22.76 -6.04
C PHE A 122 -19.45 23.89 -5.09
N VAL A 123 -20.37 24.23 -4.19
CA VAL A 123 -20.25 25.35 -3.25
C VAL A 123 -19.79 24.80 -1.90
N PRO A 124 -18.58 25.14 -1.41
CA PRO A 124 -18.10 24.72 -0.09
C PRO A 124 -19.08 25.06 1.03
N VAL A 125 -19.21 24.18 2.02
CA VAL A 125 -20.06 24.39 3.20
C VAL A 125 -19.41 23.81 4.46
N GLU A 126 -19.97 24.16 5.62
CA GLU A 126 -19.61 23.49 6.88
C GLU A 126 -19.96 22.00 6.83
N PRO A 127 -19.14 21.13 7.46
CA PRO A 127 -19.35 19.69 7.44
C PRO A 127 -20.61 19.30 8.23
N VAL A 128 -21.23 18.21 7.80
CA VAL A 128 -22.40 17.61 8.45
C VAL A 128 -22.11 16.14 8.76
N GLY A 129 -22.82 15.58 9.75
CA GLY A 129 -22.62 14.20 10.17
C GLY A 129 -21.53 14.05 11.23
N SER A 130 -20.73 12.99 11.13
CA SER A 130 -19.70 12.67 12.12
C SER A 130 -18.56 13.70 12.12
N GLY A 131 -18.10 14.06 13.32
CA GLY A 131 -16.93 14.91 13.49
C GLY A 131 -15.60 14.15 13.35
N SER A 132 -14.50 14.88 13.50
CA SER A 132 -13.14 14.34 13.48
C SER A 132 -12.92 13.18 14.45
N THR A 133 -12.30 12.10 13.96
CA THR A 133 -11.80 10.99 14.79
C THR A 133 -10.39 11.22 15.35
N CYS A 134 -9.69 12.26 14.90
CA CYS A 134 -8.35 12.59 15.38
C CYS A 134 -8.33 13.13 16.83
N PRO A 135 -7.28 12.83 17.62
CA PRO A 135 -7.07 13.47 18.93
C PRO A 135 -6.75 14.96 18.78
N SER A 136 -6.93 15.73 19.86
CA SER A 136 -6.65 17.18 19.85
C SER A 136 -5.16 17.51 19.60
N THR A 137 -4.24 16.62 19.99
CA THR A 137 -2.79 16.78 19.85
C THR A 137 -2.14 15.43 19.52
N GLY A 138 -0.88 15.46 19.05
CA GLY A 138 -0.10 14.25 18.80
C GLY A 138 -0.45 13.53 17.50
N ILE A 139 -1.11 14.20 16.55
CA ILE A 139 -1.46 13.63 15.25
C ILE A 139 -0.18 13.43 14.43
N LYS A 140 0.02 12.21 13.91
CA LYS A 140 1.15 11.87 13.05
C LYS A 140 0.74 12.08 11.59
N TYR A 141 1.55 12.83 10.84
CA TYR A 141 1.45 12.87 9.39
C TYR A 141 2.72 12.24 8.82
N LEU A 142 2.65 10.96 8.45
CA LEU A 142 3.85 10.19 8.12
C LEU A 142 4.24 10.35 6.63
N PRO A 143 5.54 10.38 6.29
CA PRO A 143 5.98 10.38 4.89
C PRO A 143 5.48 9.13 4.17
N LYS A 144 4.94 9.34 2.96
CA LYS A 144 4.69 8.24 2.02
C LYS A 144 6.06 7.77 1.52
N TYR A 145 6.34 6.46 1.63
CA TYR A 145 7.59 5.83 1.19
C TYR A 145 8.82 6.33 1.97
N GLN A 146 8.97 5.92 3.24
CA GLN A 146 10.18 6.23 4.00
C GLN A 146 11.37 5.39 3.51
N THR A 147 12.39 6.07 2.98
CA THR A 147 13.77 5.60 3.03
C THR A 147 14.31 5.80 4.44
N ALA A 148 14.82 4.75 5.08
CA ALA A 148 15.38 4.83 6.43
C ALA A 148 16.54 5.83 6.49
N SER A 149 16.33 6.97 7.13
CA SER A 149 17.38 7.95 7.43
C SER A 149 18.06 7.55 8.73
N SER A 150 19.27 7.02 8.63
CA SER A 150 20.13 6.66 9.76
C SER A 150 20.67 7.92 10.43
N SER A 151 20.12 8.28 11.59
CA SER A 151 20.77 9.20 12.51
C SER A 151 22.03 8.53 13.08
N THR A 152 23.19 8.84 12.51
CA THR A 152 24.50 8.38 12.99
C THR A 152 25.05 9.39 14.00
N VAL A 153 25.23 8.92 15.24
CA VAL A 153 26.09 9.56 16.23
C VAL A 153 27.54 9.33 15.79
N ALA A 154 28.27 10.41 15.55
CA ALA A 154 29.66 10.37 15.11
C ALA A 154 30.64 10.07 16.28
N PRO A 155 31.73 9.33 16.02
CA PRO A 155 32.99 9.56 16.69
C PRO A 155 34.02 10.18 15.73
N THR A 156 34.77 11.11 16.30
CA THR A 156 35.90 11.86 15.76
C THR A 156 37.01 10.98 15.19
N SER A 157 37.51 11.27 13.98
CA SER A 157 38.96 11.41 13.74
C SER A 157 39.29 12.04 12.38
N THR A 158 40.33 12.86 12.46
CA THR A 158 41.11 13.61 11.48
C THR A 158 41.54 12.88 10.21
N GLY A 159 41.51 13.59 9.07
CA GLY A 159 42.25 13.24 7.85
C GLY A 159 41.95 14.20 6.69
N THR A 160 42.99 14.84 6.15
CA THR A 160 42.95 16.00 5.25
C THR A 160 43.10 15.64 3.76
N ALA A 161 42.48 16.46 2.90
CA ALA A 161 42.83 16.85 1.51
C ALA A 161 42.40 16.03 0.25
N THR A 162 41.50 16.67 -0.51
CA THR A 162 41.56 17.04 -1.97
C THR A 162 41.41 15.97 -3.07
N THR A 163 40.32 16.00 -3.87
CA THR A 163 40.24 16.53 -5.28
C THR A 163 38.88 16.23 -5.95
N THR A 164 38.40 17.25 -6.68
CA THR A 164 37.43 17.35 -7.80
C THR A 164 36.98 16.11 -8.58
N GLY A 165 35.65 15.94 -8.71
CA GLY A 165 34.92 16.27 -9.96
C GLY A 165 34.59 15.17 -11.01
N VAL A 166 33.27 15.06 -11.27
CA VAL A 166 32.57 14.62 -12.51
C VAL A 166 32.16 13.12 -12.65
N GLY A 167 30.91 12.84 -12.25
CA GLY A 167 29.83 12.37 -13.13
C GLY A 167 29.90 11.00 -13.80
N ALA A 168 29.15 10.02 -13.26
CA ALA A 168 28.45 9.02 -14.07
C ALA A 168 27.27 8.43 -13.28
N THR A 169 26.13 8.36 -13.96
CA THR A 169 24.84 7.76 -13.60
C THR A 169 24.99 6.29 -13.21
N SER A 170 24.45 5.86 -12.06
CA SER A 170 24.35 4.46 -11.70
C SER A 170 23.12 4.17 -10.84
N SER A 171 22.31 3.23 -11.33
CA SER A 171 21.18 2.59 -10.69
C SER A 171 21.64 1.75 -9.49
N THR A 172 21.18 2.08 -8.28
CA THR A 172 21.49 1.31 -7.07
C THR A 172 20.47 0.19 -6.88
N SER A 173 20.81 -1.00 -7.37
CA SER A 173 20.25 -2.26 -6.86
C SER A 173 20.68 -2.42 -5.39
N ALA A 174 19.73 -2.56 -4.47
CA ALA A 174 20.03 -2.86 -3.08
C ALA A 174 20.75 -4.23 -2.97
N SER A 175 21.74 -4.32 -2.10
CA SER A 175 22.46 -5.58 -1.85
C SER A 175 21.55 -6.56 -1.09
N PRO A 176 21.63 -7.87 -1.37
CA PRO A 176 20.86 -8.89 -0.64
C PRO A 176 21.27 -8.91 0.83
N VAL A 177 20.29 -8.95 1.73
CA VAL A 177 20.48 -9.01 3.18
C VAL A 177 19.56 -10.07 3.76
N ALA A 178 20.08 -10.90 4.68
CA ALA A 178 19.26 -11.91 5.35
C ALA A 178 18.13 -11.28 6.17
N LEU A 179 16.90 -11.77 6.00
CA LEU A 179 15.79 -11.42 6.87
C LEU A 179 16.01 -11.99 8.28
N SER A 180 15.56 -11.25 9.30
CA SER A 180 15.63 -11.64 10.70
C SER A 180 14.33 -11.29 11.42
N GLY A 181 13.91 -12.13 12.35
CA GLY A 181 12.76 -11.87 13.22
C GLY A 181 11.44 -12.37 12.62
N LYS A 182 10.34 -11.84 13.15
CA LYS A 182 9.00 -12.28 12.75
C LYS A 182 8.43 -11.40 11.65
N GLY A 183 7.61 -11.98 10.79
CA GLY A 183 6.92 -11.25 9.73
C GLY A 183 5.91 -12.12 9.00
N ILE A 184 5.38 -11.57 7.93
CA ILE A 184 4.40 -12.20 7.05
C ILE A 184 4.84 -12.01 5.59
N PHE A 185 4.42 -12.93 4.72
CA PHE A 185 4.66 -12.82 3.30
C PHE A 185 3.36 -12.56 2.56
N ASN A 186 3.29 -11.42 1.87
CA ASN A 186 2.24 -11.14 0.88
C ASN A 186 2.71 -11.61 -0.48
N VAL A 187 1.79 -12.13 -1.30
CA VAL A 187 2.10 -12.68 -2.62
C VAL A 187 1.66 -11.70 -3.69
N VAL A 188 2.50 -11.51 -4.71
CA VAL A 188 2.21 -10.77 -5.93
C VAL A 188 2.51 -11.68 -7.11
N SER A 189 1.56 -11.86 -8.01
CA SER A 189 1.71 -12.59 -9.27
C SER A 189 1.72 -11.60 -10.43
N PRO A 190 2.87 -11.32 -11.06
CA PRO A 190 2.98 -10.30 -12.10
C PRO A 190 2.32 -10.73 -13.42
N ASP A 191 2.23 -12.03 -13.68
CA ASP A 191 1.74 -12.59 -14.94
C ASP A 191 0.22 -12.84 -14.97
N VAL A 192 -0.49 -12.53 -13.88
CA VAL A 192 -1.96 -12.67 -13.82
C VAL A 192 -2.60 -11.29 -13.68
N PRO A 193 -3.84 -11.12 -14.18
CA PRO A 193 -4.56 -9.86 -14.01
C PRO A 193 -4.56 -9.40 -12.55
N PRO A 194 -4.47 -8.09 -12.25
CA PRO A 194 -4.45 -7.58 -10.89
C PRO A 194 -5.61 -8.07 -10.01
N SER A 195 -6.81 -8.27 -10.58
CA SER A 195 -7.98 -8.86 -9.89
C SER A 195 -7.75 -10.31 -9.40
N GLN A 196 -6.77 -11.00 -9.98
CA GLN A 196 -6.36 -12.36 -9.65
C GLN A 196 -5.02 -12.42 -8.91
N THR A 197 -4.33 -11.29 -8.74
CA THR A 197 -3.07 -11.21 -7.97
C THR A 197 -3.35 -11.02 -6.47
N GLY A 198 -2.33 -11.10 -5.61
CA GLY A 198 -2.47 -10.83 -4.17
C GLY A 198 -2.59 -12.08 -3.30
N GLY A 199 -2.95 -11.88 -2.03
CA GLY A 199 -2.99 -12.93 -1.00
C GLY A 199 -1.69 -13.03 -0.20
N PHE A 200 -1.50 -14.14 0.49
CA PHE A 200 -0.39 -14.32 1.43
C PHE A 200 -0.01 -15.79 1.56
N LEU A 201 1.21 -16.02 2.04
CA LEU A 201 1.63 -17.36 2.44
C LEU A 201 1.06 -17.72 3.81
N ILE A 202 0.57 -18.94 3.94
CA ILE A 202 0.02 -19.49 5.19
C ILE A 202 0.95 -20.55 5.77
N SER A 203 0.64 -21.05 6.96
CA SER A 203 1.60 -21.74 7.83
C SER A 203 2.25 -22.99 7.23
N GLY A 204 1.67 -23.57 6.18
CA GLY A 204 2.24 -24.69 5.44
C GLY A 204 3.21 -24.31 4.31
N GLY A 205 3.44 -23.02 4.03
CA GLY A 205 4.21 -22.56 2.86
C GLY A 205 3.37 -22.39 1.59
N THR A 206 2.07 -22.64 1.66
CA THR A 206 1.11 -22.53 0.55
C THR A 206 0.56 -21.12 0.41
N TRP A 207 0.06 -20.79 -0.78
CA TRP A 207 -0.54 -19.50 -1.11
C TRP A 207 -2.06 -19.53 -0.92
N TYR A 208 -2.60 -18.48 -0.29
CA TYR A 208 -4.02 -18.31 -0.05
C TYR A 208 -4.47 -16.86 -0.29
N ARG A 209 -5.70 -16.65 -0.80
CA ARG A 209 -6.20 -15.32 -1.20
C ARG A 209 -7.48 -14.85 -0.49
N ASN A 210 -8.29 -15.72 0.09
CA ASN A 210 -9.66 -15.38 0.46
C ASN A 210 -9.88 -15.18 1.97
N GLY A 211 -9.75 -13.94 2.46
CA GLY A 211 -10.29 -13.53 3.78
C GLY A 211 -9.74 -14.27 5.01
N GLY A 212 -8.43 -14.54 5.05
CA GLY A 212 -7.76 -15.18 6.20
C GLY A 212 -6.68 -14.33 6.85
N THR A 213 -6.05 -14.86 7.89
CA THR A 213 -4.91 -14.20 8.56
C THR A 213 -3.58 -14.75 8.00
N PRO A 214 -2.67 -13.88 7.51
CA PRO A 214 -1.34 -14.29 7.10
C PRO A 214 -0.60 -15.04 8.21
N ALA A 215 0.11 -16.10 7.84
CA ALA A 215 0.91 -16.84 8.81
C ALA A 215 2.12 -16.02 9.24
N THR A 216 2.45 -16.11 10.52
CA THR A 216 3.71 -15.54 11.02
C THR A 216 4.85 -16.50 10.69
N TYR A 217 5.83 -15.98 9.99
CA TYR A 217 7.11 -16.62 9.73
C TYR A 217 8.15 -16.02 10.67
N THR A 218 9.06 -16.86 11.15
CA THR A 218 10.29 -16.44 11.82
C THR A 218 11.44 -16.68 10.87
N ALA A 219 12.12 -15.61 10.45
CA ALA A 219 13.36 -15.66 9.70
C ALA A 219 14.54 -15.67 10.67
N THR A 220 15.45 -16.63 10.49
CA THR A 220 16.68 -16.74 11.27
C THR A 220 17.87 -16.65 10.32
N PRO A 221 18.69 -15.58 10.38
CA PRO A 221 19.87 -15.45 9.54
C PRO A 221 20.82 -16.63 9.68
N ASN A 222 21.37 -17.07 8.56
CA ASN A 222 22.47 -18.03 8.53
C ASN A 222 23.80 -17.32 8.84
N ALA A 223 24.86 -18.10 9.04
CA ALA A 223 26.18 -17.58 9.39
C ALA A 223 26.79 -16.66 8.31
N ASP A 224 26.32 -16.75 7.06
CA ASP A 224 26.76 -15.91 5.95
C ASP A 224 26.21 -14.47 5.99
N GLY A 225 25.16 -14.21 6.79
CA GLY A 225 24.49 -12.91 6.87
C GLY A 225 23.71 -12.49 5.62
N LEU A 226 23.67 -13.35 4.59
CA LEU A 226 23.02 -13.09 3.30
C LEU A 226 21.76 -13.94 3.12
N THR A 227 21.74 -15.13 3.70
CA THR A 227 20.64 -16.08 3.64
C THR A 227 20.05 -16.33 5.02
N PHE A 228 18.86 -16.94 5.06
CA PHE A 228 18.14 -17.24 6.30
C PHE A 228 17.30 -18.50 6.15
N THR A 229 16.99 -19.12 7.29
CA THR A 229 15.98 -20.18 7.37
C THR A 229 14.64 -19.61 7.80
N LEU A 230 13.55 -20.26 7.36
CA LEU A 230 12.18 -19.88 7.71
C LEU A 230 11.52 -20.94 8.59
N ASN A 231 10.76 -20.49 9.58
CA ASN A 231 9.96 -21.36 10.45
C ASN A 231 8.56 -20.77 10.69
N THR A 232 7.53 -21.61 10.70
CA THR A 232 6.14 -21.22 11.01
C THR A 232 5.65 -21.95 12.27
N SER A 233 4.38 -21.76 12.63
CA SER A 233 3.72 -22.58 13.66
C SER A 233 3.60 -24.07 13.28
N LYS A 234 3.84 -24.43 12.02
CA LYS A 234 3.83 -25.82 11.55
C LYS A 234 5.20 -26.47 11.56
N GLY A 235 6.29 -25.71 11.62
CA GLY A 235 7.66 -26.22 11.65
C GLY A 235 8.60 -25.47 10.70
N LYS A 236 9.76 -26.06 10.44
CA LYS A 236 10.77 -25.52 9.52
C LYS A 236 10.23 -25.54 8.09
N CYS A 237 10.62 -24.56 7.29
CA CYS A 237 10.30 -24.49 5.87
C CYS A 237 11.47 -25.01 5.02
N THR A 238 11.15 -25.80 4.00
CA THR A 238 12.13 -26.31 3.04
C THR A 238 11.55 -26.38 1.63
N ILE A 239 12.42 -26.42 0.62
CA ILE A 239 12.11 -26.83 -0.75
C ILE A 239 12.25 -28.35 -0.80
N LEU A 240 11.17 -29.06 -1.15
CA LEU A 240 11.14 -30.51 -1.29
C LEU A 240 11.75 -30.95 -2.64
N ASP A 241 11.97 -32.25 -2.81
CA ASP A 241 12.51 -32.85 -4.04
C ASP A 241 11.64 -32.57 -5.29
N ASP A 242 10.35 -32.36 -5.09
CA ASP A 242 9.40 -31.98 -6.14
C ASP A 242 9.35 -30.46 -6.40
N ALA A 243 10.33 -29.72 -5.87
CA ALA A 243 10.48 -28.27 -5.93
C ALA A 243 9.40 -27.46 -5.18
N SER A 244 8.51 -28.10 -4.42
CA SER A 244 7.48 -27.41 -3.64
C SER A 244 8.00 -26.83 -2.32
N ILE A 245 7.47 -25.69 -1.91
CA ILE A 245 7.69 -25.12 -0.57
C ILE A 245 6.80 -25.86 0.42
N SER A 246 7.41 -26.37 1.50
CA SER A 246 6.68 -27.01 2.60
C SER A 246 7.20 -26.54 3.97
N CYS A 247 6.29 -26.11 4.85
CA CYS A 247 6.58 -25.82 6.24
C CYS A 247 5.84 -26.81 7.16
N ALA A 248 6.56 -27.76 7.75
CA ALA A 248 5.95 -28.84 8.52
C ALA A 248 6.87 -29.37 9.64
N ALA A 249 6.28 -30.04 10.62
CA ALA A 249 7.00 -30.55 11.79
C ALA A 249 7.92 -31.72 11.42
N SER A 250 7.63 -32.39 10.30
CA SER A 250 8.46 -33.44 9.72
C SER A 250 9.71 -32.90 9.01
N VAL A 251 9.81 -31.59 8.77
CA VAL A 251 10.98 -30.97 8.14
C VAL A 251 12.10 -30.85 9.17
N THR A 252 13.13 -31.69 9.03
CA THR A 252 14.33 -31.67 9.88
C THR A 252 15.34 -30.63 9.39
N ASP A 253 15.48 -30.52 8.07
CA ASP A 253 16.47 -29.70 7.40
C ASP A 253 15.78 -28.55 6.67
N ALA A 254 16.03 -27.32 7.14
CA ALA A 254 15.47 -26.12 6.55
C ALA A 254 16.27 -25.72 5.31
N SER A 255 15.57 -25.27 4.28
CA SER A 255 16.22 -24.65 3.13
C SER A 255 16.74 -23.25 3.46
N SER A 256 17.77 -22.84 2.73
CA SER A 256 18.34 -21.50 2.81
C SER A 256 17.64 -20.58 1.80
N PHE A 257 16.98 -19.54 2.30
CA PHE A 257 16.31 -18.53 1.49
C PHE A 257 17.12 -17.23 1.49
N GLY A 258 16.96 -16.43 0.44
CA GLY A 258 17.51 -15.09 0.35
C GLY A 258 16.42 -14.03 0.32
N TYR A 259 16.83 -12.77 0.25
CA TYR A 259 15.95 -11.63 0.05
C TYR A 259 16.68 -10.58 -0.77
N ASP A 260 16.09 -10.17 -1.88
CA ASP A 260 16.71 -9.21 -2.82
C ASP A 260 16.48 -7.74 -2.43
N GLY A 261 15.90 -7.51 -1.25
CA GLY A 261 15.47 -6.19 -0.78
C GLY A 261 13.97 -5.94 -0.96
N THR A 262 13.30 -6.71 -1.83
CA THR A 262 11.86 -6.59 -2.12
C THR A 262 11.14 -7.93 -1.99
N TYR A 263 11.72 -8.99 -2.52
CA TYR A 263 11.13 -10.32 -2.63
C TYR A 263 11.99 -11.37 -1.96
N LEU A 264 11.31 -12.37 -1.38
CA LEU A 264 11.91 -13.64 -1.01
C LEU A 264 12.61 -14.23 -2.23
N THR A 265 13.79 -14.81 -2.04
CA THR A 265 14.51 -15.51 -3.09
C THR A 265 14.89 -16.92 -2.67
N TYR A 266 15.06 -17.80 -3.65
CA TYR A 266 15.65 -19.12 -3.50
C TYR A 266 16.59 -19.35 -4.67
N ASP A 267 17.82 -19.80 -4.39
CA ASP A 267 18.91 -19.92 -5.38
C ASP A 267 19.11 -18.67 -6.26
N GLY A 268 18.91 -17.48 -5.68
CA GLY A 268 19.06 -16.19 -6.35
C GLY A 268 17.88 -15.76 -7.23
N SER A 269 16.84 -16.57 -7.37
CA SER A 269 15.60 -16.21 -8.06
C SER A 269 14.55 -15.67 -7.08
N SER A 270 13.90 -14.54 -7.42
CA SER A 270 12.72 -14.04 -6.70
C SER A 270 11.39 -14.57 -7.24
N THR A 271 11.43 -15.35 -8.33
CA THR A 271 10.24 -15.91 -8.96
C THR A 271 9.98 -17.31 -8.45
N PHE A 272 8.78 -17.49 -7.90
CA PHE A 272 8.15 -18.76 -7.55
C PHE A 272 6.95 -19.01 -8.47
N TYR A 273 6.34 -20.18 -8.37
CA TYR A 273 5.26 -20.59 -9.25
C TYR A 273 4.14 -21.34 -8.53
N ALA A 274 2.97 -21.40 -9.14
CA ALA A 274 1.82 -22.17 -8.68
C ALA A 274 1.07 -22.76 -9.89
N ALA A 275 0.32 -23.85 -9.67
CA ALA A 275 -0.48 -24.48 -10.72
C ALA A 275 -1.66 -23.61 -11.18
N ALA A 276 -2.17 -22.74 -10.30
CA ALA A 276 -3.23 -21.76 -10.59
C ALA A 276 -3.26 -20.68 -9.50
N VAL A 277 -3.97 -19.59 -9.76
CA VAL A 277 -4.34 -18.60 -8.73
C VAL A 277 -5.32 -19.24 -7.74
N PRO A 278 -5.13 -19.12 -6.40
CA PRO A 278 -6.12 -19.56 -5.43
C PRO A 278 -7.47 -18.84 -5.62
N THR A 279 -8.55 -19.60 -5.78
CA THR A 279 -9.93 -19.09 -5.90
C THR A 279 -10.82 -19.75 -4.84
N GLY A 280 -11.53 -18.96 -4.03
CA GLY A 280 -12.40 -19.49 -2.97
C GLY A 280 -11.60 -19.94 -1.73
N THR A 281 -11.93 -21.10 -1.17
CA THR A 281 -11.29 -21.64 0.06
C THR A 281 -10.05 -22.54 -0.12
N PRO A 282 -9.73 -23.08 -1.31
CA PRO A 282 -8.48 -23.84 -1.50
C PRO A 282 -7.21 -23.00 -1.35
N GLN A 283 -6.22 -23.58 -0.68
CA GLN A 283 -4.82 -23.15 -0.70
C GLN A 283 -4.10 -23.80 -1.89
N VAL A 284 -3.13 -23.12 -2.50
CA VAL A 284 -2.36 -23.65 -3.64
C VAL A 284 -0.89 -23.80 -3.25
N THR A 285 -0.27 -24.89 -3.67
CA THR A 285 1.15 -25.15 -3.46
C THR A 285 2.02 -24.20 -4.25
N VAL A 286 3.13 -23.75 -3.64
CA VAL A 286 4.13 -22.88 -4.26
C VAL A 286 5.35 -23.71 -4.64
N TYR A 287 5.91 -23.48 -5.82
CA TYR A 287 7.03 -24.20 -6.41
C TYR A 287 8.18 -23.24 -6.78
N THR A 288 9.39 -23.77 -6.84
CA THR A 288 10.59 -23.04 -7.33
C THR A 288 10.88 -23.31 -8.81
N THR A 289 10.19 -24.27 -9.43
CA THR A 289 10.27 -24.57 -10.86
C THR A 289 9.05 -24.04 -11.62
N PRO A 290 9.18 -23.67 -12.90
CA PRO A 290 8.11 -23.04 -13.68
C PRO A 290 6.78 -23.82 -13.69
N MET A 291 5.68 -23.12 -13.37
CA MET A 291 4.29 -23.58 -13.50
C MET A 291 3.42 -22.54 -14.22
N ALA A 292 2.10 -22.75 -14.25
CA ALA A 292 1.16 -21.92 -14.99
C ALA A 292 1.06 -20.46 -14.50
N VAL A 293 1.33 -20.21 -13.21
CA VAL A 293 1.27 -18.87 -12.60
C VAL A 293 2.60 -18.57 -11.94
N SER A 294 3.21 -17.43 -12.24
CA SER A 294 4.37 -16.93 -11.48
C SER A 294 3.91 -16.10 -10.29
N LEU A 295 4.72 -16.08 -9.25
CA LEU A 295 4.48 -15.29 -8.04
C LEU A 295 5.79 -14.89 -7.37
N GLN A 296 5.75 -13.79 -6.63
CA GLN A 296 6.83 -13.25 -5.82
C GLN A 296 6.27 -12.95 -4.43
N ALA A 297 7.08 -13.11 -3.39
CA ALA A 297 6.64 -12.95 -2.01
C ALA A 297 7.35 -11.78 -1.33
N THR A 298 6.61 -10.73 -0.95
CA THR A 298 7.13 -9.57 -0.23
C THR A 298 7.06 -9.76 1.27
N TRP A 299 8.07 -9.33 2.01
CA TRP A 299 8.13 -9.44 3.48
C TRP A 299 7.57 -8.21 4.18
N VAL A 300 6.76 -8.43 5.23
CA VAL A 300 6.34 -7.38 6.18
C VAL A 300 6.70 -7.83 7.59
N ALA A 301 7.64 -7.12 8.22
CA ALA A 301 8.05 -7.40 9.60
C ALA A 301 6.89 -7.21 10.59
N LYS A 302 6.88 -8.02 11.66
CA LYS A 302 5.92 -7.98 12.77
C LYS A 302 6.55 -7.49 14.07
#